data_AF-A0A7F8Q7D5-F1
#
_entry.id   AF-A0A7F8Q7D5-F1
#
_cell.length_a   1.000
_cell.length_b   1.000
_cell.length_c   1.000
_cell.angle_alpha   90.00
_cell.angle_beta   90.00
_cell.angle_gamma   90.00
#
_symmetry.space_group_name_H-M   'P 1'
#
loop_
_entity.id
_entity.type
_entity.pdbx_description
1 polymer ?
#
loop_
_entity_poly.entity_id
_entity_poly.type
_entity_poly.pdbx_seq_one_letter_code
_entity_poly.pdbx_strand_id
1 'polypeptide(L)'
;MGEAPLSTLAHKSLADFPREFACIWDTPTICFLETTSLKGFERLICNQKKENETKMVLCELGNPMKRNARIGITMLVSVENLEEAGERVSFWLQIRSKNSQNPNSEAVLLDVPVRAEAHVELRGNSFPASLVVVAEEDNRENSSDIWGPKVEHTYELHNNGPGTVSGLRLSLCLPGQSQPSDLLYILDIQPQGGLQCSPQPTPNPYKLNWRLLTPSPSPTSPGHHKRERRQASLPGSNQPARLQDPVLLSCASGPHTVVQCELQEMVRGERAMVRVLAFLQQPGLQQRPLDQFVLQSQAWFNVSSLPYAVPALSLPSGETLVQTHLLRALEERDIPIWWVLVGALGGLVLLTLLVLAMWKVGFFKRNRPPLEEDEEE
;
A
#
# COMPACT_ATOMS: atom_id res chain seq x y z
N MET A 1 1.14 -21.70 -12.27
CA MET A 1 0.98 -21.63 -13.73
C MET A 1 1.80 -20.47 -14.25
N GLY A 2 2.93 -20.76 -14.88
CA GLY A 2 3.74 -19.76 -15.59
C GLY A 2 3.49 -19.90 -17.09
N GLU A 3 3.41 -18.78 -17.79
CA GLU A 3 3.26 -18.72 -19.25
C GLU A 3 4.59 -18.24 -19.84
N ALA A 4 5.10 -18.93 -20.86
CA ALA A 4 6.30 -18.53 -21.57
C ALA A 4 6.07 -18.50 -23.08
N PRO A 5 6.49 -17.44 -23.80
CA PRO A 5 6.44 -17.41 -25.26
C PRO A 5 7.64 -18.17 -25.85
N LEU A 6 7.37 -19.21 -26.64
CA LEU A 6 8.35 -19.82 -27.55
C LEU A 6 8.30 -19.11 -28.91
N SER A 7 9.42 -18.67 -29.45
CA SER A 7 9.49 -18.08 -30.81
C SER A 7 10.40 -18.88 -31.72
N THR A 8 9.93 -19.19 -32.94
CA THR A 8 10.74 -19.85 -33.99
C THR A 8 10.47 -19.26 -35.37
N LEU A 9 11.50 -19.28 -36.23
CA LEU A 9 11.48 -18.76 -37.60
C LEU A 9 11.49 -19.92 -38.62
N ALA A 10 10.44 -20.01 -39.43
CA ALA A 10 10.32 -21.01 -40.49
C ALA A 10 10.92 -20.51 -41.83
N HIS A 11 11.80 -21.32 -42.44
CA HIS A 11 12.42 -21.05 -43.76
C HIS A 11 12.28 -22.25 -44.72
N LYS A 12 11.69 -22.07 -45.92
CA LYS A 12 11.85 -23.02 -47.06
C LYS A 12 11.47 -22.40 -48.43
N SER A 13 12.00 -22.98 -49.52
CA SER A 13 12.13 -22.40 -50.89
C SER A 13 11.07 -22.82 -51.94
N LEU A 14 10.12 -23.72 -51.66
CA LEU A 14 9.23 -24.32 -52.70
C LEU A 14 7.73 -24.16 -52.40
N ALA A 15 6.91 -23.88 -53.42
CA ALA A 15 5.65 -23.14 -53.31
C ALA A 15 4.36 -23.85 -53.76
N ASP A 16 4.34 -25.19 -53.88
CA ASP A 16 3.26 -25.86 -54.63
C ASP A 16 2.34 -26.77 -53.79
N PHE A 17 2.47 -26.80 -52.45
CA PHE A 17 1.71 -27.73 -51.60
C PHE A 17 1.26 -27.14 -50.25
N PRO A 18 0.17 -27.66 -49.63
CA PRO A 18 -0.20 -27.34 -48.26
C PRO A 18 0.95 -27.65 -47.30
N ARG A 19 1.19 -26.73 -46.36
CA ARG A 19 2.21 -26.86 -45.32
C ARG A 19 1.61 -26.68 -43.94
N GLU A 20 2.02 -27.54 -43.03
CA GLU A 20 1.62 -27.55 -41.62
C GLU A 20 2.89 -27.47 -40.77
N PHE A 21 2.82 -26.73 -39.68
CA PHE A 21 3.84 -26.71 -38.64
C PHE A 21 3.44 -27.68 -37.53
N ALA A 22 4.30 -28.64 -37.25
CA ALA A 22 4.13 -29.58 -36.16
C ALA A 22 5.09 -29.20 -35.02
N CYS A 23 4.54 -28.99 -33.83
CA CYS A 23 5.31 -28.95 -32.59
C CYS A 23 4.91 -30.15 -31.74
N ILE A 24 5.89 -30.96 -31.35
CA ILE A 24 5.71 -32.21 -30.63
C ILE A 24 6.47 -32.12 -29.31
N TRP A 25 5.85 -32.56 -28.22
CA TRP A 25 6.51 -32.70 -26.92
C TRP A 25 5.99 -33.94 -26.19
N ASP A 26 6.87 -34.53 -25.39
CA ASP A 26 6.61 -35.80 -24.72
C ASP A 26 6.14 -35.60 -23.27
N THR A 27 6.34 -34.39 -22.71
CA THR A 27 6.02 -34.09 -21.31
C THR A 27 4.51 -33.90 -21.10
N PRO A 28 3.85 -34.73 -20.26
CA PRO A 28 2.40 -34.68 -20.07
C PRO A 28 1.92 -33.41 -19.37
N THR A 29 2.80 -32.77 -18.59
CA THR A 29 2.56 -31.57 -17.76
C THR A 29 2.43 -30.27 -18.56
N ILE A 30 2.57 -30.34 -19.88
CA ILE A 30 2.57 -29.19 -20.78
C ILE A 30 1.26 -29.09 -21.56
N CYS A 31 0.69 -27.90 -21.52
CA CYS A 31 -0.53 -27.52 -22.20
C CYS A 31 -0.27 -26.37 -23.17
N PHE A 32 -0.80 -26.51 -24.38
CA PHE A 32 -0.78 -25.48 -25.40
C PHE A 32 -1.92 -24.50 -25.15
N LEU A 33 -1.63 -23.20 -25.20
CA LEU A 33 -2.62 -22.14 -25.02
C LEU A 33 -3.01 -21.52 -26.36
N GLU A 34 -2.04 -20.89 -27.04
CA GLU A 34 -2.30 -20.10 -28.25
C GLU A 34 -1.06 -19.94 -29.15
N THR A 35 -1.29 -19.62 -30.42
CA THR A 35 -0.27 -19.25 -31.41
C THR A 35 -0.59 -17.94 -32.10
N THR A 36 0.45 -17.12 -32.30
CA THR A 36 0.34 -15.84 -33.01
C THR A 36 1.41 -15.72 -34.10
N SER A 37 1.10 -14.99 -35.19
CA SER A 37 2.06 -14.69 -36.25
C SER A 37 2.64 -13.28 -36.14
N LEU A 38 3.97 -13.18 -36.26
CA LEU A 38 4.72 -11.90 -36.16
C LEU A 38 4.48 -10.93 -37.32
N LYS A 39 3.90 -11.36 -38.45
CA LYS A 39 3.69 -10.51 -39.64
C LYS A 39 2.34 -9.77 -39.68
N GLY A 40 1.49 -9.93 -38.67
CA GLY A 40 0.19 -9.25 -38.66
C GLY A 40 -0.79 -9.61 -37.54
N PHE A 41 -0.36 -10.22 -36.43
CA PHE A 41 -1.25 -10.63 -35.32
C PHE A 41 -2.46 -11.49 -35.74
N GLU A 42 -2.38 -12.20 -36.88
CA GLU A 42 -3.40 -13.18 -37.25
C GLU A 42 -3.14 -14.48 -36.47
N ARG A 43 -4.18 -14.95 -35.79
CA ARG A 43 -4.19 -16.23 -35.05
C ARG A 43 -4.09 -17.37 -36.05
N LEU A 44 -3.09 -18.24 -35.88
CA LEU A 44 -2.95 -19.43 -36.72
C LEU A 44 -3.99 -20.47 -36.31
N ILE A 45 -4.58 -21.17 -37.28
CA ILE A 45 -5.48 -22.28 -37.00
C ILE A 45 -4.60 -23.46 -36.57
N CYS A 46 -4.68 -23.82 -35.29
CA CYS A 46 -3.90 -24.89 -34.70
C CYS A 46 -4.81 -25.91 -34.02
N ASN A 47 -4.54 -27.19 -34.28
CA ASN A 47 -5.25 -28.31 -33.69
C ASN A 47 -4.29 -29.13 -32.83
N GLN A 48 -4.71 -29.46 -31.62
CA GLN A 48 -3.97 -30.36 -30.74
C GLN A 48 -4.38 -31.80 -31.06
N LYS A 49 -3.38 -32.66 -31.27
CA LYS A 49 -3.54 -34.10 -31.46
C LYS A 49 -2.72 -34.82 -30.39
N LYS A 50 -3.24 -35.93 -29.88
CA LYS A 50 -2.49 -36.84 -29.00
C LYS A 50 -2.31 -38.15 -29.76
N GLU A 51 -1.06 -38.55 -30.00
CA GLU A 51 -0.72 -39.76 -30.75
C GLU A 51 0.33 -40.53 -29.97
N ASN A 52 0.03 -41.77 -29.58
CA ASN A 52 0.92 -42.64 -28.80
C ASN A 52 1.56 -41.93 -27.58
N GLU A 53 0.71 -41.34 -26.72
CA GLU A 53 1.09 -40.60 -25.49
C GLU A 53 1.80 -39.25 -25.71
N THR A 54 2.41 -39.02 -26.88
CA THR A 54 2.97 -37.72 -27.26
C THR A 54 1.87 -36.71 -27.61
N LYS A 55 1.98 -35.51 -27.05
CA LYS A 55 1.09 -34.39 -27.40
C LYS A 55 1.74 -33.61 -28.54
N MET A 56 0.97 -33.30 -29.57
CA MET A 56 1.43 -32.52 -30.70
C MET A 56 0.42 -31.45 -31.08
N VAL A 57 0.91 -30.31 -31.54
CA VAL A 57 0.11 -29.23 -32.11
C VAL A 57 0.47 -29.07 -33.57
N LEU A 58 -0.56 -29.08 -34.42
CA LEU A 58 -0.45 -28.86 -35.85
C LEU A 58 -1.07 -27.52 -36.19
N CYS A 59 -0.26 -26.60 -36.72
CA CYS A 59 -0.70 -25.28 -37.15
C CYS A 59 -0.65 -25.18 -38.68
N GLU A 60 -1.73 -24.73 -39.30
CA GLU A 60 -1.77 -24.52 -40.75
C GLU A 60 -0.95 -23.28 -41.15
N LEU A 61 0.03 -23.45 -42.05
CA LEU A 61 0.90 -22.35 -42.52
C LEU A 61 0.45 -21.77 -43.86
N GLY A 62 -0.57 -22.38 -44.48
CA GLY A 62 -1.13 -21.96 -45.77
C GLY A 62 -1.19 -23.10 -46.78
N ASN A 63 -2.25 -23.08 -47.59
CA ASN A 63 -2.51 -24.04 -48.65
C ASN A 63 -2.69 -23.33 -50.02
N PRO A 64 -1.64 -23.19 -50.84
CA PRO A 64 -0.23 -23.46 -50.56
C PRO A 64 0.48 -22.27 -49.88
N MET A 65 1.55 -22.55 -49.15
CA MET A 65 2.44 -21.51 -48.62
C MET A 65 3.25 -20.88 -49.78
N LYS A 66 3.13 -19.56 -49.96
CA LYS A 66 3.78 -18.82 -51.08
C LYS A 66 5.30 -19.01 -51.09
N ARG A 67 5.91 -18.95 -52.29
CA ARG A 67 7.38 -19.01 -52.46
C ARG A 67 8.05 -17.89 -51.66
N ASN A 68 9.15 -18.21 -50.97
CA ASN A 68 9.91 -17.27 -50.13
C ASN A 68 9.10 -16.63 -48.99
N ALA A 69 7.94 -17.18 -48.64
CA ALA A 69 7.21 -16.75 -47.46
C ALA A 69 8.02 -17.06 -46.19
N ARG A 70 8.08 -16.09 -45.29
CA ARG A 70 8.65 -16.22 -43.95
C ARG A 70 7.56 -15.94 -42.94
N ILE A 71 7.26 -16.91 -42.09
CA ILE A 71 6.25 -16.83 -41.04
C ILE A 71 7.00 -17.05 -39.73
N GLY A 72 6.94 -16.06 -38.83
CA GLY A 72 7.40 -16.21 -37.46
C GLY A 72 6.22 -16.62 -36.59
N ILE A 73 6.40 -17.66 -35.79
CA ILE A 73 5.35 -18.24 -34.95
C ILE A 73 5.77 -18.06 -33.50
N THR A 74 4.89 -17.48 -32.70
CA THR A 74 5.01 -17.44 -31.24
C THR A 74 3.99 -18.38 -30.64
N MET A 75 4.44 -19.36 -29.88
CA MET A 75 3.61 -20.35 -29.21
C MET A 75 3.61 -20.09 -27.69
N LEU A 76 2.43 -19.94 -27.11
CA LEU A 76 2.22 -19.82 -25.66
C LEU A 76 1.94 -21.19 -25.07
N VAL A 77 2.73 -21.54 -24.07
CA VAL A 77 2.71 -22.85 -23.42
C VAL A 77 2.63 -22.64 -21.92
N SER A 78 1.79 -23.43 -21.24
CA SER A 78 1.68 -23.47 -19.79
C SER A 78 2.16 -24.81 -19.23
N VAL A 79 2.92 -24.75 -18.14
CA VAL A 79 3.31 -25.93 -17.35
C VAL A 79 2.42 -26.01 -16.12
N GLU A 80 1.68 -27.12 -15.98
CA GLU A 80 0.71 -27.33 -14.88
C GLU A 80 1.39 -27.85 -13.61
N ASN A 81 2.17 -28.93 -13.72
CA ASN A 81 2.85 -29.55 -12.59
C ASN A 81 4.38 -29.42 -12.73
N LEU A 82 4.97 -28.52 -11.95
CA LEU A 82 6.42 -28.29 -11.93
C LEU A 82 7.21 -29.44 -11.29
N GLU A 83 6.57 -30.26 -10.45
CA GLU A 83 7.23 -31.36 -9.74
C GLU A 83 7.70 -32.48 -10.69
N GLU A 84 6.93 -32.70 -11.76
CA GLU A 84 7.18 -33.74 -12.76
C GLU A 84 7.80 -33.20 -14.07
N ALA A 85 7.95 -31.87 -14.20
CA ALA A 85 8.40 -31.24 -15.45
C ALA A 85 9.90 -31.45 -15.74
N GLY A 86 10.71 -31.73 -14.72
CA GLY A 86 12.18 -31.76 -14.83
C GLY A 86 12.79 -30.37 -15.04
N GLU A 87 14.12 -30.27 -15.03
CA GLU A 87 14.84 -28.99 -15.18
C GLU A 87 14.71 -28.38 -16.58
N ARG A 88 14.46 -29.21 -17.60
CA ARG A 88 14.39 -28.81 -19.00
C ARG A 88 13.27 -29.55 -19.70
N VAL A 89 12.61 -28.83 -20.58
CA VAL A 89 11.60 -29.37 -21.48
C VAL A 89 12.11 -29.25 -22.91
N SER A 90 12.06 -30.34 -23.65
CA SER A 90 12.45 -30.38 -25.05
C SER A 90 11.24 -30.35 -25.98
N PHE A 91 11.23 -29.42 -26.92
CA PHE A 91 10.22 -29.31 -27.97
C PHE A 91 10.82 -29.68 -29.32
N TRP A 92 10.16 -30.58 -30.04
CA TRP A 92 10.51 -30.94 -31.41
C TRP A 92 9.65 -30.15 -32.39
N LEU A 93 10.28 -29.31 -33.22
CA LEU A 93 9.61 -28.46 -34.19
C LEU A 93 9.93 -28.92 -35.61
N GLN A 94 8.91 -29.14 -36.43
CA GLN A 94 9.07 -29.60 -37.80
C GLN A 94 7.97 -29.06 -38.71
N ILE A 95 8.34 -28.61 -39.91
CA ILE A 95 7.39 -28.26 -40.96
C ILE A 95 7.11 -29.49 -41.82
N ARG A 96 5.84 -29.84 -41.99
CA ARG A 96 5.38 -30.96 -42.80
C ARG A 96 4.59 -30.46 -44.01
N SER A 97 4.62 -31.22 -45.09
CA SER A 97 3.88 -30.92 -46.32
C SER A 97 3.45 -32.20 -47.00
N LYS A 98 2.38 -32.12 -47.80
CA LYS A 98 1.89 -33.24 -48.62
C LYS A 98 2.64 -33.40 -49.95
N ASN A 99 3.78 -32.73 -50.13
CA ASN A 99 4.59 -32.81 -51.35
C ASN A 99 5.23 -34.20 -51.50
N SER A 100 5.25 -34.75 -52.72
CA SER A 100 5.91 -36.01 -53.03
C SER A 100 7.44 -35.92 -52.98
N GLN A 101 8.01 -34.74 -53.22
CA GLN A 101 9.46 -34.49 -53.08
C GLN A 101 9.77 -33.60 -51.88
N ASN A 102 10.61 -34.08 -50.97
CA ASN A 102 11.06 -33.34 -49.78
C ASN A 102 9.89 -32.77 -48.91
N PRO A 103 8.96 -33.64 -48.44
CA PRO A 103 7.76 -33.24 -47.71
C PRO A 103 8.06 -32.49 -46.40
N ASN A 104 9.09 -32.91 -45.67
CA ASN A 104 9.36 -32.44 -44.32
C ASN A 104 10.60 -31.53 -44.28
N SER A 105 10.62 -30.56 -43.37
CA SER A 105 11.85 -29.86 -43.00
C SER A 105 12.71 -30.74 -42.08
N GLU A 106 13.95 -30.30 -41.89
CA GLU A 106 14.74 -30.72 -40.73
C GLU A 106 13.96 -30.47 -39.44
N ALA A 107 14.08 -31.42 -38.50
CA ALA A 107 13.49 -31.30 -37.18
C ALA A 107 14.44 -30.50 -36.28
N VAL A 108 13.93 -29.47 -35.63
CA VAL A 108 14.69 -28.64 -34.70
C VAL A 108 14.29 -29.02 -33.29
N LEU A 109 15.27 -29.30 -32.43
CA LEU A 109 15.07 -29.51 -31.01
C LEU A 109 15.28 -28.19 -30.26
N LEU A 110 14.33 -27.81 -29.42
CA LEU A 110 14.41 -26.62 -28.58
C LEU A 110 14.28 -27.01 -27.11
N ASP A 111 15.37 -26.87 -26.38
CA ASP A 111 15.41 -27.11 -24.94
C ASP A 111 15.13 -25.83 -24.17
N VAL A 112 14.05 -25.83 -23.39
CA VAL A 112 13.61 -24.69 -22.58
C VAL A 112 13.83 -25.02 -21.10
N PRO A 113 14.62 -24.20 -20.36
CA PRO A 113 14.81 -24.41 -18.94
C PRO A 113 13.54 -24.06 -18.16
N VAL A 114 13.15 -24.91 -17.22
CA VAL A 114 12.03 -24.67 -16.30
C VAL A 114 12.58 -24.11 -15.01
N ARG A 115 11.98 -23.02 -14.52
CA ARG A 115 12.35 -22.39 -13.25
C ARG A 115 11.10 -22.09 -12.43
N ALA A 116 11.23 -22.26 -11.12
CA ALA A 116 10.15 -21.91 -10.18
C ALA A 116 10.18 -20.42 -9.86
N GLU A 117 9.01 -19.79 -9.85
CA GLU A 117 8.83 -18.39 -9.51
C GLU A 117 7.71 -18.24 -8.47
N ALA A 118 7.93 -17.36 -7.51
CA ALA A 118 6.92 -16.96 -6.54
C ALA A 118 7.02 -15.44 -6.32
N HIS A 119 5.93 -14.82 -5.89
CA HIS A 119 5.86 -13.39 -5.66
C HIS A 119 5.08 -13.13 -4.37
N VAL A 120 5.81 -12.71 -3.34
CA VAL A 120 5.26 -12.39 -2.03
C VAL A 120 5.33 -10.88 -1.85
N GLU A 121 4.21 -10.28 -1.48
CA GLU A 121 4.10 -8.86 -1.18
C GLU A 121 3.94 -8.68 0.33
N LEU A 122 4.69 -7.74 0.90
CA LEU A 122 4.56 -7.31 2.29
C LEU A 122 3.92 -5.91 2.32
N ARG A 123 2.79 -5.79 2.99
CA ARG A 123 2.07 -4.54 3.21
C ARG A 123 2.04 -4.20 4.68
N GLY A 124 2.06 -2.91 5.01
CA GLY A 124 1.95 -2.44 6.37
C GLY A 124 1.10 -1.19 6.47
N ASN A 125 0.27 -1.08 7.51
CA ASN A 125 -0.57 0.08 7.79
C ASN A 125 -0.61 0.39 9.29
N SER A 126 -0.84 1.66 9.63
CA SER A 126 -1.07 2.13 10.99
C SER A 126 -2.53 2.53 11.20
N PHE A 127 -3.06 2.20 12.37
CA PHE A 127 -4.38 2.61 12.81
C PHE A 127 -4.29 3.25 14.20
N PRO A 128 -4.56 4.55 14.35
CA PRO A 128 -4.85 5.52 13.29
C PRO A 128 -3.60 5.88 12.45
N ALA A 129 -3.79 6.40 11.24
CA ALA A 129 -2.70 6.89 10.39
C ALA A 129 -2.10 8.21 10.89
N SER A 130 -2.94 9.05 11.50
CA SER A 130 -2.55 10.30 12.14
C SER A 130 -3.34 10.46 13.41
N LEU A 131 -2.69 10.98 14.45
CA LEU A 131 -3.28 11.19 15.75
C LEU A 131 -3.03 12.63 16.19
N VAL A 132 -4.10 13.31 16.61
CA VAL A 132 -4.01 14.64 17.20
C VAL A 132 -3.91 14.49 18.71
N VAL A 133 -2.79 14.93 19.30
CA VAL A 133 -2.60 14.96 20.75
C VAL A 133 -2.83 16.38 21.25
N VAL A 134 -3.89 16.59 22.04
CA VAL A 134 -4.13 17.84 22.76
C VAL A 134 -3.24 17.84 24.00
N ALA A 135 -2.48 18.92 24.20
CA ALA A 135 -1.72 19.10 25.42
C ALA A 135 -2.68 19.61 26.49
N GLU A 136 -3.30 18.70 27.25
CA GLU A 136 -4.15 19.15 28.37
C GLU A 136 -3.28 19.83 29.43
N GLU A 137 -3.56 21.11 29.70
CA GLU A 137 -3.07 21.79 30.88
C GLU A 137 -3.84 21.28 32.10
N ASP A 138 -3.15 20.45 32.88
CA ASP A 138 -3.40 20.05 34.27
C ASP A 138 -4.73 20.53 34.88
N ASN A 139 -5.80 19.76 34.65
CA ASN A 139 -7.03 19.92 35.42
C ASN A 139 -7.70 18.57 35.74
N ARG A 140 -7.27 18.05 36.90
CA ARG A 140 -8.03 17.21 37.84
C ARG A 140 -8.27 15.72 37.51
N GLU A 141 -7.64 14.91 38.37
CA GLU A 141 -8.31 14.17 39.43
C GLU A 141 -9.57 13.38 39.01
N ASN A 142 -9.37 12.06 38.88
CA ASN A 142 -10.34 10.97 38.69
C ASN A 142 -10.85 10.73 37.26
N SER A 143 -10.15 9.86 36.51
CA SER A 143 -10.60 8.48 36.22
C SER A 143 -9.81 7.88 35.04
N SER A 144 -9.20 6.71 35.24
CA SER A 144 -8.78 5.72 34.23
C SER A 144 -7.78 6.07 33.10
N ASP A 145 -7.52 7.33 32.74
CA ASP A 145 -6.77 7.69 31.53
C ASP A 145 -5.28 8.02 31.79
N ILE A 146 -4.58 7.17 32.53
CA ILE A 146 -3.11 7.21 32.66
C ILE A 146 -2.43 6.82 31.33
N TRP A 147 -3.17 6.16 30.44
CA TRP A 147 -2.68 5.57 29.21
C TRP A 147 -3.05 6.46 28.01
N GLY A 148 -2.07 6.79 27.17
CA GLY A 148 -2.34 7.56 25.97
C GLY A 148 -3.08 6.75 24.90
N PRO A 149 -3.41 7.38 23.77
CA PRO A 149 -4.19 6.77 22.71
C PRO A 149 -3.54 5.51 22.14
N LYS A 150 -4.38 4.55 21.77
CA LYS A 150 -3.99 3.28 21.15
C LYS A 150 -3.45 3.51 19.74
N VAL A 151 -2.36 2.83 19.41
CA VAL A 151 -1.79 2.74 18.07
C VAL A 151 -1.63 1.27 17.71
N GLU A 152 -2.15 0.89 16.55
CA GLU A 152 -2.06 -0.47 16.02
C GLU A 152 -1.32 -0.47 14.69
N HIS A 153 -0.23 -1.24 14.60
CA HIS A 153 0.49 -1.45 13.35
C HIS A 153 0.16 -2.86 12.84
N THR A 154 -0.36 -2.96 11.63
CA THR A 154 -0.72 -4.23 11.01
C THR A 154 0.17 -4.47 9.80
N TYR A 155 0.74 -5.67 9.71
CA TYR A 155 1.57 -6.13 8.59
C TYR A 155 0.95 -7.36 7.96
N GLU A 156 0.78 -7.36 6.64
CA GLU A 156 0.16 -8.44 5.87
C GLU A 156 1.17 -8.94 4.82
N LEU A 157 1.40 -10.24 4.83
CA LEU A 157 2.09 -10.97 3.77
C LEU A 157 1.06 -11.60 2.85
N HIS A 158 1.27 -11.48 1.54
CA HIS A 158 0.41 -12.09 0.54
C HIS A 158 1.21 -12.72 -0.59
N ASN A 159 0.99 -14.01 -0.84
CA ASN A 159 1.59 -14.70 -1.99
C ASN A 159 0.71 -14.53 -3.23
N ASN A 160 1.04 -13.53 -4.05
CA ASN A 160 0.39 -13.26 -5.33
C ASN A 160 0.96 -14.11 -6.48
N GLY A 161 2.11 -14.74 -6.26
CA GLY A 161 2.83 -15.48 -7.28
C GLY A 161 2.23 -16.85 -7.62
N PRO A 162 2.75 -17.51 -8.68
CA PRO A 162 2.26 -18.81 -9.09
C PRO A 162 2.76 -19.94 -8.19
N GLY A 163 3.94 -19.81 -7.57
CA GLY A 163 4.57 -20.83 -6.75
C GLY A 163 4.35 -20.67 -5.24
N THR A 164 4.37 -21.80 -4.53
CA THR A 164 4.42 -21.90 -3.07
C THR A 164 5.81 -21.53 -2.57
N VAL A 165 5.89 -20.89 -1.41
CA VAL A 165 7.16 -20.54 -0.75
C VAL A 165 7.32 -21.32 0.55
N SER A 166 8.57 -21.65 0.90
CA SER A 166 8.90 -22.37 2.12
C SER A 166 9.96 -21.64 2.95
N GLY A 167 9.84 -21.75 4.28
CA GLY A 167 10.74 -21.12 5.23
C GLY A 167 10.75 -19.59 5.12
N LEU A 168 9.58 -18.97 5.20
CA LEU A 168 9.45 -17.51 5.21
C LEU A 168 9.79 -16.99 6.61
N ARG A 169 10.71 -16.02 6.69
CA ARG A 169 10.98 -15.27 7.94
C ARG A 169 10.63 -13.81 7.75
N LEU A 170 9.75 -13.33 8.61
CA LEU A 170 9.36 -11.93 8.73
C LEU A 170 10.06 -11.36 9.96
N SER A 171 10.66 -10.19 9.83
CA SER A 171 11.28 -9.46 10.95
C SER A 171 10.68 -8.07 11.00
N LEU A 172 10.12 -7.72 12.15
CA LEU A 172 9.58 -6.39 12.42
C LEU A 172 10.50 -5.67 13.40
N CYS A 173 10.77 -4.41 13.11
CA CYS A 173 11.50 -3.52 13.98
C CYS A 173 10.57 -2.39 14.44
N LEU A 174 10.36 -2.34 15.75
CA LEU A 174 9.52 -1.37 16.43
C LEU A 174 10.42 -0.43 17.25
N PRO A 175 10.28 0.91 17.12
CA PRO A 175 11.06 1.84 17.90
C PRO A 175 10.67 1.77 19.39
N GLY A 176 11.65 1.80 20.28
CA GLY A 176 11.46 1.70 21.72
C GLY A 176 11.52 0.25 22.25
N GLN A 177 11.66 0.15 23.57
CA GLN A 177 11.67 -1.09 24.34
C GLN A 177 10.61 -1.07 25.44
N SER A 178 9.58 -0.22 25.30
CA SER A 178 8.53 -0.02 26.28
C SER A 178 9.04 0.48 27.64
N GLN A 179 10.14 1.25 27.62
CA GLN A 179 10.67 1.92 28.80
C GLN A 179 9.83 3.17 29.14
N PRO A 180 9.85 3.68 30.38
CA PRO A 180 9.06 4.86 30.76
C PRO A 180 9.42 6.14 29.99
N SER A 181 10.64 6.21 29.45
CA SER A 181 11.12 7.30 28.60
C SER A 181 10.70 7.17 27.13
N ASP A 182 10.29 5.97 26.72
CA ASP A 182 9.89 5.71 25.35
C ASP A 182 8.51 6.34 25.09
N LEU A 183 8.27 6.71 23.84
CA LEU A 183 6.99 7.29 23.43
C LEU A 183 5.95 6.19 23.13
N LEU A 184 6.41 4.99 22.79
CA LEU A 184 5.58 3.84 22.42
C LEU A 184 5.73 2.71 23.43
N TYR A 185 4.60 2.25 23.97
CA TYR A 185 4.54 1.04 24.79
C TYR A 185 3.90 -0.10 24.01
N ILE A 186 4.63 -1.19 23.83
CA ILE A 186 4.17 -2.37 23.10
C ILE A 186 3.45 -3.31 24.06
N LEU A 187 2.15 -3.48 23.85
CA LEU A 187 1.27 -4.24 24.70
C LEU A 187 1.20 -5.72 24.30
N ASP A 188 1.02 -5.99 23.02
CA ASP A 188 0.77 -7.36 22.56
C ASP A 188 1.09 -7.49 21.06
N ILE A 189 1.44 -8.71 20.65
CA ILE A 189 1.75 -9.06 19.26
C ILE A 189 0.90 -10.26 18.90
N GLN A 190 -0.02 -10.07 17.94
CA GLN A 190 -1.01 -11.06 17.56
C GLN A 190 -0.74 -11.55 16.13
N PRO A 191 -0.02 -12.67 15.96
CA PRO A 191 0.14 -13.30 14.66
C PRO A 191 -1.13 -14.05 14.23
N GLN A 192 -1.37 -14.12 12.92
CA GLN A 192 -2.47 -14.83 12.28
C GLN A 192 -1.97 -15.49 10.98
N GLY A 193 -2.63 -16.59 10.57
CA GLY A 193 -2.23 -17.34 9.38
C GLY A 193 -0.99 -18.20 9.59
N GLY A 194 -0.91 -18.91 10.72
CA GLY A 194 0.16 -19.89 10.99
C GLY A 194 1.53 -19.31 11.37
N LEU A 195 1.68 -17.99 11.38
CA LEU A 195 2.91 -17.30 11.81
C LEU A 195 3.21 -17.57 13.29
N GLN A 196 4.45 -17.96 13.57
CA GLN A 196 4.98 -18.09 14.93
C GLN A 196 5.97 -16.98 15.20
N CYS A 197 5.66 -16.08 16.14
CA CYS A 197 6.45 -14.88 16.40
C CYS A 197 7.13 -14.91 17.78
N SER A 198 8.40 -14.52 17.83
CA SER A 198 9.23 -14.36 19.02
C SER A 198 9.73 -12.90 19.11
N PRO A 199 9.14 -12.09 20.00
CA PRO A 199 9.59 -10.72 20.25
C PRO A 199 10.76 -10.64 21.23
N GLN A 200 11.71 -9.74 20.96
CA GLN A 200 12.85 -9.42 21.82
C GLN A 200 13.05 -7.90 21.90
N PRO A 201 12.96 -7.28 23.09
CA PRO A 201 12.58 -7.85 24.39
C PRO A 201 11.10 -8.28 24.47
N THR A 202 10.73 -9.00 25.53
CA THR A 202 9.35 -9.47 25.74
C THR A 202 8.37 -8.28 25.84
N PRO A 203 7.25 -8.29 25.09
CA PRO A 203 6.23 -7.27 25.17
C PRO A 203 5.60 -7.17 26.57
N ASN A 204 5.07 -6.00 26.87
CA ASN A 204 4.34 -5.73 28.10
C ASN A 204 5.08 -6.11 29.39
N PRO A 205 6.28 -5.54 29.65
CA PRO A 205 7.07 -5.85 30.84
C PRO A 205 6.33 -5.58 32.15
N TYR A 206 5.42 -4.59 32.17
CA TYR A 206 4.61 -4.25 33.35
C TYR A 206 3.30 -5.05 33.48
N LYS A 207 3.05 -6.05 32.62
CA LYS A 207 1.87 -6.93 32.65
C LYS A 207 0.54 -6.16 32.74
N LEU A 208 0.43 -5.09 31.96
CA LEU A 208 -0.77 -4.28 31.88
C LEU A 208 -1.87 -5.07 31.17
N ASN A 209 -3.02 -5.23 31.85
CA ASN A 209 -4.20 -5.84 31.27
C ASN A 209 -5.13 -4.74 30.77
N TRP A 210 -5.08 -4.44 29.48
CA TRP A 210 -5.90 -3.39 28.87
C TRP A 210 -7.36 -3.83 28.57
N ARG A 211 -7.66 -5.14 28.67
CA ARG A 211 -8.99 -5.67 28.37
C ARG A 211 -9.96 -5.33 29.50
N LEU A 212 -10.70 -4.23 29.36
CA LEU A 212 -12.06 -3.99 29.87
C LEU A 212 -12.53 -2.56 29.47
N LEU A 213 -12.71 -2.31 28.18
CA LEU A 213 -13.65 -1.29 27.72
C LEU A 213 -14.58 -1.94 26.71
N THR A 214 -15.64 -2.55 27.23
CA THR A 214 -16.85 -2.86 26.50
C THR A 214 -17.31 -1.59 25.78
N PRO A 215 -17.62 -1.60 24.48
CA PRO A 215 -18.26 -0.46 23.83
C PRO A 215 -19.61 -0.23 24.51
N SER A 216 -19.66 0.74 25.41
CA SER A 216 -20.90 1.21 26.02
C SER A 216 -21.76 1.86 24.92
N PRO A 217 -23.06 1.54 24.83
CA PRO A 217 -23.95 2.17 23.86
C PRO A 217 -23.97 3.68 24.12
N SER A 218 -23.72 4.45 23.05
CA SER A 218 -23.79 5.91 23.03
C SER A 218 -25.06 6.42 23.72
N PRO A 219 -24.97 7.27 24.76
CA PRO A 219 -26.13 7.97 25.27
C PRO A 219 -26.65 8.90 24.18
N THR A 220 -27.85 8.59 23.70
CA THR A 220 -28.61 9.46 22.80
C THR A 220 -28.98 10.70 23.60
N SER A 221 -28.35 11.84 23.31
CA SER A 221 -28.76 13.15 23.83
C SER A 221 -29.09 14.08 22.65
N PRO A 222 -30.17 14.88 22.73
CA PRO A 222 -30.70 15.60 21.57
C PRO A 222 -29.77 16.71 21.11
N GLY A 223 -29.44 16.70 19.82
CA GLY A 223 -28.61 17.72 19.18
C GLY A 223 -29.27 19.09 19.19
N HIS A 224 -28.72 20.01 19.98
CA HIS A 224 -28.90 21.44 19.76
C HIS A 224 -27.98 21.87 18.62
N HIS A 225 -28.52 21.98 17.41
CA HIS A 225 -27.82 22.50 16.25
C HIS A 225 -27.48 23.99 16.46
N LYS A 226 -26.30 24.29 17.02
CA LYS A 226 -25.70 25.62 16.91
C LYS A 226 -25.08 25.73 15.52
N ARG A 227 -25.77 26.45 14.65
CA ARG A 227 -25.38 26.74 13.27
C ARG A 227 -24.03 27.45 13.23
N GLU A 228 -22.97 26.70 12.91
CA GLU A 228 -21.63 27.22 12.76
C GLU A 228 -21.51 28.00 11.44
N ARG A 229 -21.25 29.30 11.57
CA ARG A 229 -21.15 30.24 10.46
C ARG A 229 -19.72 30.14 9.90
N ARG A 230 -19.56 29.48 8.75
CA ARG A 230 -18.31 29.50 7.98
C ARG A 230 -17.96 30.95 7.64
N GLN A 231 -16.89 31.48 8.24
CA GLN A 231 -16.24 32.69 7.77
C GLN A 231 -14.91 32.27 7.14
N ALA A 232 -14.79 32.49 5.84
CA ALA A 232 -13.53 32.38 5.13
C ALA A 232 -12.71 33.64 5.42
N SER A 233 -11.61 33.49 6.14
CA SER A 233 -10.65 34.57 6.37
C SER A 233 -9.45 34.38 5.45
N LEU A 234 -9.17 35.41 4.63
CA LEU A 234 -7.98 35.48 3.79
C LEU A 234 -6.69 35.51 4.65
N PRO A 235 -5.60 34.85 4.25
CA PRO A 235 -4.35 34.85 5.01
C PRO A 235 -3.57 36.15 4.74
N GLY A 236 -3.59 37.06 5.71
CA GLY A 236 -2.76 38.26 5.75
C GLY A 236 -1.56 38.10 6.69
N SER A 237 -0.39 37.86 6.10
CA SER A 237 0.98 38.18 6.54
C SER A 237 1.24 38.44 8.04
N ASN A 238 1.97 37.53 8.70
CA ASN A 238 3.37 37.75 9.11
C ASN A 238 3.91 36.61 9.98
N GLN A 239 5.07 36.11 9.55
CA GLN A 239 6.03 35.19 10.19
C GLN A 239 5.98 33.75 9.65
N PRO A 240 7.06 33.29 8.97
CA PRO A 240 7.28 31.87 8.80
C PRO A 240 7.70 31.35 10.17
N ALA A 241 6.75 30.81 10.94
CA ALA A 241 7.12 29.81 11.92
C ALA A 241 7.93 28.78 11.13
N ARG A 242 9.25 28.69 11.38
CA ARG A 242 10.07 27.60 10.85
C ARG A 242 9.31 26.34 11.19
N LEU A 243 8.76 25.69 10.17
CA LEU A 243 8.23 24.35 10.27
C LEU A 243 9.45 23.54 10.71
N GLN A 244 9.58 23.27 12.01
CA GLN A 244 10.64 22.41 12.50
C GLN A 244 10.41 21.06 11.83
N ASP A 245 11.45 20.52 11.20
CA ASP A 245 11.34 19.21 10.56
C ASP A 245 10.83 18.20 11.60
N PRO A 246 9.84 17.36 11.23
CA PRO A 246 9.24 16.43 12.18
C PRO A 246 10.30 15.48 12.72
N VAL A 247 10.29 15.27 14.04
CA VAL A 247 11.20 14.36 14.74
C VAL A 247 10.83 12.94 14.38
N LEU A 248 11.70 12.27 13.63
CA LEU A 248 11.53 10.89 13.21
C LEU A 248 12.00 9.92 14.29
N LEU A 249 11.06 9.16 14.84
CA LEU A 249 11.33 8.05 15.76
C LEU A 249 11.37 6.75 14.96
N SER A 250 12.58 6.28 14.66
CA SER A 250 12.83 5.06 13.89
C SER A 250 13.70 4.07 14.67
N CYS A 251 13.76 2.83 14.18
CA CYS A 251 14.68 1.84 14.72
C CYS A 251 16.16 2.22 14.68
N ALA A 252 16.56 3.12 13.78
CA ALA A 252 17.93 3.59 13.69
C ALA A 252 18.28 4.63 14.76
N SER A 253 17.28 5.34 15.28
CA SER A 253 17.48 6.46 16.22
C SER A 253 17.71 6.05 17.67
N GLY A 254 17.48 4.80 18.05
CA GLY A 254 17.54 4.40 19.46
C GLY A 254 17.31 2.92 19.72
N PRO A 255 17.06 2.55 21.00
CA PRO A 255 16.72 1.19 21.37
C PRO A 255 15.42 0.78 20.68
N HIS A 256 15.35 -0.47 20.22
CA HIS A 256 14.23 -0.99 19.46
C HIS A 256 13.90 -2.41 19.90
N THR A 257 12.67 -2.82 19.58
CA THR A 257 12.15 -4.17 19.79
C THR A 257 12.08 -4.88 18.45
N VAL A 258 12.72 -6.05 18.36
CA VAL A 258 12.71 -6.88 17.15
C VAL A 258 11.73 -8.03 17.36
N VAL A 259 10.84 -8.24 16.40
CA VAL A 259 9.88 -9.34 16.39
C VAL A 259 10.24 -10.25 15.23
N GLN A 260 10.69 -11.46 15.52
CA GLN A 260 11.03 -12.46 14.51
C GLN A 260 9.86 -13.41 14.35
N CYS A 261 9.34 -13.57 13.14
CA CYS A 261 8.24 -14.46 12.86
C CYS A 261 8.62 -15.46 11.77
N GLU A 262 8.24 -16.71 11.95
CA GLU A 262 8.50 -17.79 10.99
C GLU A 262 7.20 -18.42 10.49
N LEU A 263 7.17 -18.75 9.20
CA LEU A 263 6.09 -19.48 8.54
C LEU A 263 6.69 -20.58 7.66
N GLN A 264 6.25 -21.83 7.87
CA GLN A 264 6.84 -22.99 7.22
C GLN A 264 6.56 -23.03 5.71
N GLU A 265 5.30 -22.80 5.34
CA GLU A 265 4.83 -22.88 3.97
C GLU A 265 3.73 -21.85 3.74
N MET A 266 3.71 -21.24 2.56
CA MET A 266 2.67 -20.30 2.16
C MET A 266 2.28 -20.52 0.70
N VAL A 267 1.05 -21.00 0.51
CA VAL A 267 0.52 -21.40 -0.79
C VAL A 267 0.11 -20.17 -1.60
N ARG A 268 -0.04 -20.33 -2.92
CA ARG A 268 -0.58 -19.30 -3.81
C ARG A 268 -1.91 -18.78 -3.28
N GLY A 269 -2.02 -17.45 -3.16
CA GLY A 269 -3.22 -16.75 -2.72
C GLY A 269 -3.41 -16.70 -1.21
N GLU A 270 -2.57 -17.36 -0.42
CA GLU A 270 -2.63 -17.33 1.04
C GLU A 270 -2.22 -15.96 1.59
N ARG A 271 -2.66 -15.67 2.82
CA ARG A 271 -2.40 -14.42 3.54
C ARG A 271 -2.06 -14.73 4.99
N ALA A 272 -1.04 -14.08 5.50
CA ALA A 272 -0.65 -14.14 6.89
C ALA A 272 -0.43 -12.72 7.40
N MET A 273 -0.79 -12.44 8.65
CA MET A 273 -0.68 -11.09 9.19
C MET A 273 -0.21 -11.04 10.64
N VAL A 274 0.45 -9.96 11.00
CA VAL A 274 0.88 -9.66 12.37
C VAL A 274 0.30 -8.32 12.77
N ARG A 275 -0.42 -8.30 13.89
CA ARG A 275 -0.94 -7.07 14.51
C ARG A 275 -0.13 -6.74 15.75
N VAL A 276 0.45 -5.55 15.77
CA VAL A 276 1.18 -5.00 16.90
C VAL A 276 0.28 -4.00 17.60
N LEU A 277 -0.06 -4.30 18.85
CA LEU A 277 -0.89 -3.45 19.69
C LEU A 277 0.02 -2.63 20.61
N ALA A 278 -0.10 -1.32 20.54
CA ALA A 278 0.67 -0.39 21.35
C ALA A 278 -0.18 0.80 21.79
N PHE A 279 0.34 1.59 22.72
CA PHE A 279 -0.23 2.89 23.09
C PHE A 279 0.87 3.92 23.27
N LEU A 280 0.50 5.19 23.17
CA LEU A 280 1.42 6.30 23.39
C LEU A 280 1.57 6.60 24.88
N GLN A 281 2.80 6.80 25.33
CA GLN A 281 3.09 7.19 26.71
C GLN A 281 3.11 8.72 26.83
N GLN A 282 2.32 9.25 27.77
CA GLN A 282 2.23 10.70 28.03
C GLN A 282 3.57 11.34 28.47
N PRO A 283 4.42 10.70 29.31
CA PRO A 283 5.69 11.31 29.74
C PRO A 283 6.63 11.67 28.59
N GLY A 284 6.67 10.88 27.51
CA GLY A 284 7.47 11.15 26.32
C GLY A 284 6.95 12.33 25.49
N LEU A 285 5.64 12.53 25.45
CA LEU A 285 4.96 13.63 24.74
C LEU A 285 5.09 14.99 25.43
N GLN A 286 5.38 14.99 26.74
CA GLN A 286 5.46 16.20 27.56
C GLN A 286 6.86 16.84 27.55
N GLN A 287 7.91 16.06 27.27
CA GLN A 287 9.30 16.53 27.29
C GLN A 287 9.67 17.46 26.12
N ARG A 288 8.90 17.46 25.02
CA ARG A 288 9.13 18.33 23.86
C ARG A 288 7.82 18.87 23.28
N PRO A 289 7.32 20.00 23.81
CA PRO A 289 5.95 20.40 23.56
C PRO A 289 5.64 20.99 22.17
N LEU A 290 6.66 21.26 21.34
CA LEU A 290 6.55 21.98 20.07
C LEU A 290 6.88 21.12 18.83
N ASP A 291 7.30 19.87 19.01
CA ASP A 291 7.78 19.02 17.92
C ASP A 291 6.64 18.16 17.35
N GLN A 292 6.54 18.08 16.02
CA GLN A 292 5.75 17.05 15.34
C GLN A 292 6.54 15.75 15.35
N PHE A 293 5.93 14.63 15.75
CA PHE A 293 6.61 13.34 15.78
C PHE A 293 6.09 12.43 14.66
N VAL A 294 7.00 11.68 14.05
CA VAL A 294 6.65 10.59 13.14
C VAL A 294 7.19 9.30 13.71
N LEU A 295 6.29 8.42 14.13
CA LEU A 295 6.64 7.08 14.57
C LEU A 295 6.79 6.19 13.34
N GLN A 296 7.98 5.64 13.12
CA GLN A 296 8.27 4.77 11.99
C GLN A 296 8.74 3.39 12.45
N SER A 297 8.01 2.38 12.02
CA SER A 297 8.35 0.96 12.17
C SER A 297 8.68 0.36 10.81
N GLN A 298 9.61 -0.59 10.80
CA GLN A 298 10.10 -1.23 9.57
C GLN A 298 9.85 -2.73 9.65
N ALA A 299 9.41 -3.32 8.55
CA ALA A 299 9.31 -4.78 8.44
C ALA A 299 9.96 -5.25 7.15
N TRP A 300 10.67 -6.36 7.22
CA TRP A 300 11.27 -7.02 6.07
C TRP A 300 11.05 -8.52 6.15
N PHE A 301 11.02 -9.17 5.00
CA PHE A 301 10.89 -10.62 4.94
C PHE A 301 11.88 -11.22 3.95
N ASN A 302 12.24 -12.48 4.20
CA ASN A 302 12.98 -13.31 3.27
C ASN A 302 12.36 -14.70 3.17
N VAL A 303 12.53 -15.33 2.00
CA VAL A 303 12.11 -16.70 1.75
C VAL A 303 13.35 -17.60 1.63
N SER A 304 13.32 -18.75 2.27
CA SER A 304 14.45 -19.69 2.30
C SER A 304 14.53 -20.54 1.04
N SER A 305 13.39 -21.08 0.56
CA SER A 305 13.34 -21.96 -0.60
C SER A 305 11.96 -22.01 -1.24
N LEU A 306 11.89 -22.60 -2.45
CA LEU A 306 10.66 -23.01 -3.09
C LEU A 306 10.62 -24.55 -3.08
N PRO A 307 9.50 -25.21 -2.74
CA PRO A 307 9.42 -26.66 -2.56
C PRO A 307 9.27 -27.41 -3.90
N TYR A 308 10.05 -27.02 -4.93
CA TYR A 308 10.02 -27.64 -6.25
C TYR A 308 11.38 -28.28 -6.58
N ALA A 309 11.35 -29.36 -7.37
CA ALA A 309 12.57 -30.02 -7.85
C ALA A 309 13.37 -29.20 -8.88
N VAL A 310 12.75 -28.15 -9.43
CA VAL A 310 13.38 -27.24 -10.41
C VAL A 310 14.03 -26.05 -9.73
N PRO A 311 15.10 -25.47 -10.31
CA PRO A 311 15.78 -24.32 -9.72
C PRO A 311 14.85 -23.10 -9.61
N ALA A 312 14.97 -22.38 -8.50
CA ALA A 312 14.26 -21.11 -8.31
C ALA A 312 14.84 -20.03 -9.24
N LEU A 313 13.98 -19.24 -9.87
CA LEU A 313 14.38 -18.07 -10.65
C LEU A 313 14.98 -16.99 -9.73
N SER A 314 14.30 -16.73 -8.61
CA SER A 314 14.73 -15.82 -7.55
C SER A 314 13.93 -16.13 -6.28
N LEU A 315 14.54 -15.92 -5.12
CA LEU A 315 13.86 -16.03 -3.83
C LEU A 315 13.18 -14.69 -3.48
N PRO A 316 11.88 -14.69 -3.16
CA PRO A 316 11.17 -13.46 -2.80
C PRO A 316 11.75 -12.81 -1.52
N SER A 317 11.92 -11.50 -1.57
CA SER A 317 12.24 -10.66 -0.43
C SER A 317 11.63 -9.28 -0.63
N GLY A 318 11.43 -8.55 0.47
CA GLY A 318 10.89 -7.21 0.41
C GLY A 318 10.85 -6.55 1.77
N GLU A 319 10.59 -5.25 1.76
CA GLU A 319 10.48 -4.43 2.97
C GLU A 319 9.33 -3.44 2.85
N THR A 320 8.81 -3.01 3.99
CA THR A 320 7.80 -1.96 4.09
C THR A 320 8.07 -1.10 5.32
N LEU A 321 7.66 0.17 5.21
CA LEU A 321 7.69 1.13 6.31
C LEU A 321 6.26 1.48 6.69
N VAL A 322 5.99 1.54 7.99
CA VAL A 322 4.71 1.99 8.53
C VAL A 322 4.95 3.22 9.37
N GLN A 323 4.20 4.28 9.07
CA GLN A 323 4.33 5.57 9.75
C GLN A 323 3.05 5.94 10.47
N THR A 324 3.19 6.56 11.64
CA THR A 324 2.09 7.18 12.38
C THR A 324 2.47 8.63 12.67
N HIS A 325 1.67 9.56 12.17
CA HIS A 325 1.91 10.98 12.34
C HIS A 325 1.26 11.50 13.60
N LEU A 326 2.05 12.07 14.49
CA LEU A 326 1.58 12.70 15.71
C LEU A 326 1.53 14.21 15.48
N LEU A 327 0.31 14.70 15.27
CA LEU A 327 0.03 16.11 15.09
C LEU A 327 -0.37 16.68 16.44
N ARG A 328 0.12 17.86 16.79
CA ARG A 328 -0.37 18.59 17.95
C ARG A 328 -1.26 19.73 17.46
N ALA A 329 -2.50 19.77 17.94
CA ALA A 329 -3.32 20.95 17.78
C ALA A 329 -2.77 22.01 18.74
N LEU A 330 -2.35 23.15 18.19
CA LEU A 330 -2.19 24.35 19.00
C LEU A 330 -3.62 24.76 19.36
N GLU A 331 -3.98 24.60 20.63
CA GLU A 331 -5.23 25.16 21.13
C GLU A 331 -5.17 26.67 20.88
N GLU A 332 -6.17 27.20 20.19
CA GLU A 332 -6.31 28.64 19.98
C GLU A 332 -6.34 29.27 21.37
N ARG A 333 -5.25 29.95 21.76
CA ARG A 333 -5.16 30.59 23.07
C ARG A 333 -6.42 31.39 23.31
N ASP A 334 -7.16 31.04 24.35
CA ASP A 334 -8.29 31.83 24.82
C ASP A 334 -7.81 33.27 25.02
N ILE A 335 -8.31 34.18 24.18
CA ILE A 335 -7.95 35.59 24.26
C ILE A 335 -8.48 36.08 25.61
N PRO A 336 -7.61 36.55 26.53
CA PRO A 336 -8.06 36.97 27.85
C PRO A 336 -9.14 38.04 27.70
N ILE A 337 -10.27 37.86 28.36
CA ILE A 337 -11.47 38.71 28.22
C ILE A 337 -11.14 40.19 28.47
N TRP A 338 -10.12 40.48 29.28
CA TRP A 338 -9.66 41.85 29.52
C TRP A 338 -9.12 42.53 28.25
N TRP A 339 -8.49 41.83 27.31
CA TRP A 339 -8.09 42.41 26.01
C TRP A 339 -9.29 42.81 25.17
N VAL A 340 -10.37 42.02 25.20
CA VAL A 340 -11.64 42.38 24.56
C VAL A 340 -12.24 43.62 25.22
N LEU A 341 -12.20 43.70 26.55
CA LEU A 341 -12.68 44.83 27.32
C LEU A 341 -11.90 46.11 27.01
N VAL A 342 -10.56 46.03 26.97
CA VAL A 342 -9.67 47.13 26.63
C VAL A 342 -9.92 47.60 25.19
N GLY A 343 -10.06 46.66 24.24
CA GLY A 343 -10.39 46.97 22.86
C GLY A 343 -11.74 47.68 22.71
N ALA A 344 -12.77 47.20 23.41
CA ALA A 344 -14.10 47.81 23.41
C ALA A 344 -14.10 49.22 24.01
N LEU A 345 -13.41 49.41 25.15
CA LEU A 345 -13.32 50.70 25.82
C LEU A 345 -12.52 51.71 24.97
N GLY A 346 -11.40 51.28 24.37
CA GLY A 346 -10.63 52.09 23.43
C GLY A 346 -11.43 52.49 22.20
N GLY A 347 -12.20 51.55 21.63
CA GLY A 347 -13.11 51.82 20.52
C GLY A 347 -14.19 52.86 20.87
N LEU A 348 -14.76 52.78 22.06
CA LEU A 348 -15.76 53.75 22.53
C LEU A 348 -15.15 55.16 22.68
N VAL A 349 -13.95 55.27 23.24
CA VAL A 349 -13.25 56.56 23.38
C VAL A 349 -12.89 57.15 22.02
N LEU A 350 -12.42 56.33 21.08
CA LEU A 350 -12.15 56.79 19.72
C LEU A 350 -13.43 57.29 19.03
N LEU A 351 -14.54 56.56 19.20
CA LEU A 351 -15.83 56.92 18.62
C LEU A 351 -16.35 58.25 19.20
N THR A 352 -16.24 58.49 20.51
CA THR A 352 -16.65 59.76 21.10
C THR A 352 -15.80 60.93 20.59
N LEU A 353 -14.49 60.75 20.46
CA LEU A 353 -13.60 61.77 19.87
C LEU A 353 -13.97 62.09 18.42
N LEU A 354 -14.30 61.08 17.61
CA LEU A 354 -14.76 61.28 16.23
C LEU A 354 -16.08 62.04 16.16
N VAL A 355 -17.05 61.71 17.02
CA VAL A 355 -18.32 62.44 17.11
C VAL A 355 -18.09 63.91 17.48
N LEU A 356 -17.20 64.19 18.45
CA LEU A 356 -16.84 65.55 18.83
C LEU A 356 -16.14 66.31 17.70
N ALA A 357 -15.24 65.65 16.97
CA ALA A 357 -14.59 66.23 15.80
C ALA A 357 -15.62 66.57 14.70
N MET A 358 -16.51 65.64 14.36
CA MET A 358 -17.59 65.89 13.39
C MET A 358 -18.55 66.99 13.85
N TRP A 359 -18.84 67.07 15.15
CA TRP A 359 -19.65 68.14 15.72
C TRP A 359 -18.96 69.51 15.60
N LYS A 360 -17.66 69.58 15.88
CA LYS A 360 -16.84 70.80 15.74
C LYS A 360 -16.67 71.23 14.28
N VAL A 361 -16.60 70.28 13.35
CA VAL A 361 -16.57 70.55 11.89
C VAL A 361 -17.95 70.98 11.35
N GLY A 362 -19.01 70.93 12.19
CA GLY A 362 -20.33 71.47 11.84
C GLY A 362 -21.21 70.51 11.05
N PHE A 363 -20.84 69.23 10.96
CA PHE A 363 -21.56 68.20 10.19
C PHE A 363 -23.03 68.03 10.64
N PHE A 364 -23.33 68.23 11.93
CA PHE A 364 -24.68 68.07 12.48
C PHE A 364 -25.57 69.33 12.43
N LYS A 365 -25.08 70.44 11.88
CA LYS A 365 -25.91 71.64 11.65
C LYS A 365 -26.72 71.46 10.37
N ARG A 366 -27.84 70.74 10.43
CA ARG A 366 -28.85 70.74 9.37
C ARG A 366 -29.82 71.90 9.58
N ASN A 367 -29.85 72.84 8.63
CA ASN A 367 -30.92 73.83 8.50
C ASN A 367 -32.23 73.07 8.23
N ARG A 368 -33.19 73.15 9.15
CA ARG A 368 -34.57 72.76 8.84
C ARG A 368 -35.20 73.89 8.01
N PRO A 369 -35.90 73.60 6.89
CA PRO A 369 -36.69 74.60 6.20
C PRO A 369 -37.82 75.10 7.13
N PRO A 370 -38.15 76.41 7.11
CA PRO A 370 -39.17 76.97 7.99
C PRO A 370 -40.55 76.38 7.65
N LEU A 371 -41.30 76.01 8.70
CA LEU A 371 -42.74 75.81 8.61
C LEU A 371 -43.38 77.19 8.47
N GLU A 372 -44.13 77.37 7.39
CA GLU A 372 -45.11 78.45 7.25
C GLU A 372 -46.28 78.13 8.20
N GLU A 373 -46.57 79.05 9.12
CA GLU A 373 -47.88 79.16 9.79
C GLU A 373 -48.38 80.58 9.52
N ASP A 374 -49.17 80.67 8.45
CA ASP A 374 -50.44 81.37 8.27
C ASP A 374 -50.61 82.82 8.75
N GLU A 375 -50.64 83.74 7.76
CA GLU A 375 -51.51 84.93 7.79
C GLU A 375 -52.95 84.49 7.47
N GLU A 376 -53.91 84.76 8.35
CA GLU A 376 -55.22 85.38 8.03
C GLU A 376 -56.18 85.38 9.25
N GLU A 377 -56.63 86.62 9.58
CA GLU A 377 -57.77 87.11 10.38
C GLU A 377 -57.86 86.91 11.91
#